data_AF-A0A7X7QBX7-F1
#
_entry.id   AF-A0A7X7QBX7-F1
#
_cell.length_a   1.000
_cell.length_b   1.000
_cell.length_c   1.000
_cell.angle_alpha   90.00
_cell.angle_beta   90.00
_cell.angle_gamma   90.00
#
_symmetry.space_group_name_H-M   'P 1'
#
loop_
_entity.id
_entity.type
_entity.pdbx_description
1 polymer ?
#
loop_
_entity_poly.entity_id
_entity_poly.type
_entity_poly.pdbx_seq_one_letter_code
_entity_poly.pdbx_strand_id
1 'polypeptide(L)'
;MHSIQIHAIQTLPPNCINRGEHGEPKSARYGGVRRARVSSQSWKRAMRKTGFVEQETGQPGAVRSRRLLDHLKELLPEDKHDLAAQVIKDLYSAETVVLESKPIIDALVREVQTGSDAKAVVKAVATMPQVPDVAVYGRMIADYPSRNIDGALHVAHAISTHASMVDLDYFTAVDDLLPPGDTGAAHLDVAEFQAGTMYRYALLNLDQLHHNLEEPALVAPTVRGVLR
;
A
#
# COMPACT_ATOMS: atom_id res chain seq x y z
N MET A 1 19.24 16.31 -10.34
CA MET A 1 18.31 15.48 -9.56
C MET A 1 17.68 16.37 -8.50
N HIS A 2 16.44 16.79 -8.72
CA HIS A 2 15.67 17.55 -7.75
C HIS A 2 14.95 16.58 -6.83
N SER A 3 15.25 16.64 -5.52
CA SER A 3 14.68 15.71 -4.54
C SER A 3 14.39 16.39 -3.21
N ILE A 4 13.34 15.95 -2.54
CA ILE A 4 13.03 16.31 -1.15
C ILE A 4 13.41 15.12 -0.27
N GLN A 5 14.27 15.37 0.72
CA GLN A 5 14.65 14.36 1.71
C GLN A 5 13.94 14.64 3.03
N ILE A 6 13.30 13.61 3.58
CA ILE A 6 12.45 13.69 4.76
C ILE A 6 13.10 12.85 5.84
N HIS A 7 13.43 13.48 6.96
CA HIS A 7 14.02 12.85 8.12
C HIS A 7 13.10 13.09 9.31
N ALA A 8 12.71 12.04 10.02
CA ALA A 8 11.89 12.17 11.22
C ALA A 8 12.38 11.23 12.32
N ILE A 9 12.38 11.74 13.55
CA ILE A 9 12.58 10.96 14.77
C ILE A 9 11.24 10.87 15.48
N GLN A 10 10.76 9.65 15.72
CA GLN A 10 9.45 9.41 16.32
C GLN A 10 9.55 8.34 17.39
N THR A 11 9.22 8.69 18.63
CA THR A 11 9.12 7.71 19.72
C THR A 11 7.82 6.94 19.62
N LEU A 12 7.90 5.62 19.64
CA LEU A 12 6.77 4.73 19.75
C LEU A 12 6.78 4.07 21.14
N PRO A 13 5.67 4.16 21.92
CA PRO A 13 5.54 3.48 23.20
C PRO A 13 5.52 1.96 23.02
N PRO A 14 5.50 1.13 24.08
CA PRO A 14 5.35 -0.33 23.95
C PRO A 14 4.26 -0.72 22.95
N ASN A 15 4.65 -1.41 21.87
CA ASN A 15 3.75 -1.75 20.77
C ASN A 15 4.26 -2.93 19.95
N CYS A 16 3.41 -3.40 19.03
CA CYS A 16 3.79 -4.34 17.98
C CYS A 16 3.17 -3.91 16.63
N ILE A 17 3.55 -2.72 16.13
CA ILE A 17 2.92 -2.08 14.95
C ILE A 17 3.10 -2.86 13.64
N ASN A 18 4.13 -3.71 13.53
CA ASN A 18 4.31 -4.58 12.38
C ASN A 18 4.99 -5.90 12.79
N ARG A 19 4.32 -7.00 12.49
CA ARG A 19 4.67 -8.34 12.96
C ARG A 19 5.30 -9.20 11.87
N GLY A 20 6.14 -10.14 12.28
CA GLY A 20 6.62 -11.26 11.47
C GLY A 20 5.56 -12.36 11.33
N GLU A 21 5.98 -13.52 10.86
CA GLU A 21 5.06 -14.63 10.56
C GLU A 21 4.52 -15.31 11.83
N HIS A 22 5.25 -15.21 12.94
CA HIS A 22 4.88 -15.82 14.23
C HIS A 22 4.34 -14.80 15.24
N GLY A 23 4.03 -13.58 14.79
CA GLY A 23 3.50 -12.51 15.64
C GLY A 23 4.56 -11.64 16.32
N GLU A 24 5.85 -11.94 16.11
CA GLU A 24 6.97 -11.22 16.69
C GLU A 24 7.14 -9.82 16.08
N PRO A 25 7.55 -8.80 16.85
CA PRO A 25 7.87 -7.50 16.30
C PRO A 25 9.08 -7.60 15.35
N LYS A 26 8.98 -6.99 14.16
CA LYS A 26 10.10 -7.00 13.21
C LYS A 26 11.30 -6.24 13.80
N SER A 27 12.49 -6.80 13.58
CA SER A 27 13.78 -6.20 13.98
C SER A 27 14.80 -6.25 12.84
N ALA A 28 15.93 -5.56 13.01
CA ALA A 28 17.10 -5.62 12.13
C ALA A 28 18.40 -5.44 12.92
N ARG A 29 19.52 -5.98 12.42
CA ARG A 29 20.86 -5.67 12.95
C ARG A 29 21.43 -4.46 12.23
N TYR A 30 21.91 -3.47 12.98
CA TYR A 30 22.59 -2.30 12.43
C TYR A 30 23.55 -1.70 13.47
N GLY A 31 24.81 -1.54 13.09
CA GLY A 31 25.88 -1.14 14.01
C GLY A 31 26.12 -2.17 15.11
N GLY A 32 26.13 -3.47 14.77
CA GLY A 32 26.39 -4.58 15.71
C GLY A 32 25.22 -4.98 16.62
N VAL A 33 24.25 -4.09 16.86
CA VAL A 33 23.12 -4.33 17.77
C VAL A 33 21.81 -4.62 17.04
N ARG A 34 20.88 -5.32 17.72
CA ARG A 34 19.50 -5.51 17.25
C ARG A 34 18.70 -4.24 17.51
N ARG A 35 17.86 -3.85 16.55
CA ARG A 35 17.04 -2.64 16.57
C ARG A 35 15.61 -2.98 16.19
N ALA A 36 14.66 -2.24 16.76
CA ALA A 36 13.28 -2.28 16.32
C ALA A 36 13.20 -1.87 14.85
N ARG A 37 12.36 -2.53 14.06
CA ARG A 37 12.20 -2.22 12.64
C ARG A 37 10.74 -2.17 12.22
N VAL A 38 10.37 -1.07 11.57
CA VAL A 38 9.13 -0.97 10.82
C VAL A 38 9.39 -1.08 9.33
N SER A 39 8.70 -2.02 8.70
CA SER A 39 8.88 -2.31 7.29
C SER A 39 8.44 -1.12 6.40
N SER A 40 9.16 -0.79 5.33
CA SER A 40 8.85 0.36 4.48
C SER A 40 7.49 0.22 3.81
N GLN A 41 7.10 -1.01 3.46
CA GLN A 41 5.79 -1.33 2.92
C GLN A 41 4.64 -1.09 3.90
N SER A 42 4.87 -1.26 5.21
CA SER A 42 3.87 -0.96 6.24
C SER A 42 3.61 0.55 6.30
N TRP A 43 4.68 1.35 6.32
CA TRP A 43 4.56 2.80 6.25
C TRP A 43 3.96 3.28 4.93
N LYS A 44 4.44 2.80 3.78
CA LYS A 44 3.88 3.18 2.46
C LYS A 44 2.40 2.85 2.36
N ARG A 45 1.96 1.70 2.89
CA ARG A 45 0.53 1.36 2.94
C ARG A 45 -0.24 2.33 3.83
N ALA A 46 0.28 2.64 5.02
CA ALA A 46 -0.36 3.60 5.93
C ALA A 46 -0.48 4.99 5.29
N MET A 47 0.61 5.50 4.71
CA MET A 47 0.65 6.78 3.99
C MET A 47 -0.38 6.82 2.86
N ARG A 48 -0.42 5.81 1.98
CA ARG A 48 -1.42 5.73 0.90
C ARG A 48 -2.85 5.75 1.43
N LYS A 49 -3.10 5.07 2.55
CA LYS A 49 -4.44 4.94 3.13
C LYS A 49 -4.93 6.19 3.88
N THR A 50 -4.07 7.18 4.13
CA THR A 50 -4.51 8.46 4.73
C THR A 50 -5.43 9.27 3.81
N GLY A 51 -5.27 9.09 2.49
CA GLY A 51 -5.98 9.87 1.48
C GLY A 51 -5.53 11.33 1.35
N PHE A 52 -4.42 11.74 1.98
CA PHE A 52 -3.96 13.13 1.90
C PHE A 52 -3.57 13.57 0.49
N VAL A 53 -2.99 12.67 -0.31
CA VAL A 53 -2.72 12.95 -1.73
C VAL A 53 -4.03 13.21 -2.49
N GLU A 54 -5.06 12.41 -2.26
CA GLU A 54 -6.38 12.57 -2.90
C GLU A 54 -7.03 13.89 -2.47
N GLN A 55 -6.96 14.23 -1.17
CA GLN A 55 -7.50 15.47 -0.62
C GLN A 55 -6.81 16.72 -1.17
N GLU A 56 -5.48 16.73 -1.26
CA GLU A 56 -4.73 17.89 -1.75
C GLU A 56 -4.85 18.07 -3.26
N THR A 57 -4.93 16.97 -4.01
CA THR A 57 -4.98 17.01 -5.50
C THR A 57 -6.39 17.08 -6.07
N GLY A 58 -7.41 16.69 -5.29
CA GLY A 58 -8.76 16.45 -5.78
C GLY A 58 -8.88 15.24 -6.73
N GLN A 59 -7.80 14.47 -6.91
CA GLN A 59 -7.77 13.32 -7.82
C GLN A 59 -8.14 12.04 -7.06
N PRO A 60 -8.91 11.12 -7.67
CA PRO A 60 -9.17 9.81 -7.08
C PRO A 60 -7.88 8.99 -6.95
N GLY A 61 -7.71 8.26 -5.85
CA GLY A 61 -6.54 7.40 -5.65
C GLY A 61 -6.64 6.06 -6.36
N ALA A 62 -5.81 5.12 -5.94
CA ALA A 62 -5.71 3.79 -6.54
C ALA A 62 -6.15 2.66 -5.62
N VAL A 63 -6.62 1.58 -6.23
CA VAL A 63 -7.04 0.35 -5.57
C VAL A 63 -6.00 -0.73 -5.85
N ARG A 64 -5.49 -1.37 -4.78
CA ARG A 64 -4.64 -2.55 -4.91
C ARG A 64 -5.49 -3.81 -4.77
N SER A 65 -5.62 -4.60 -5.84
CA SER A 65 -6.43 -5.80 -5.83
C SER A 65 -5.94 -6.86 -6.82
N ARG A 66 -6.11 -8.13 -6.47
CA ARG A 66 -6.07 -9.28 -7.41
C ARG A 66 -7.46 -9.66 -7.94
N ARG A 67 -8.51 -9.02 -7.41
CA ARG A 67 -9.92 -9.32 -7.67
C ARG A 67 -10.56 -8.25 -8.56
N LEU A 68 -9.77 -7.61 -9.43
CA LEU A 68 -10.30 -6.61 -10.36
C LEU A 68 -11.34 -7.22 -11.30
N LEU A 69 -11.12 -8.45 -11.77
CA LEU A 69 -12.11 -9.15 -12.59
C LEU A 69 -13.43 -9.36 -11.85
N ASP A 70 -13.39 -9.86 -10.61
CA ASP A 70 -14.61 -10.03 -9.80
C ASP A 70 -15.35 -8.70 -9.63
N HIS A 71 -14.62 -7.62 -9.33
CA HIS A 71 -15.20 -6.29 -9.18
C HIS A 71 -15.83 -5.77 -10.48
N LEU A 72 -15.19 -6.01 -11.63
CA LEU A 72 -15.79 -5.66 -12.92
C LEU A 72 -17.05 -6.48 -13.19
N LYS A 73 -17.07 -7.78 -12.88
CA LYS A 73 -18.24 -8.66 -13.06
C LYS A 73 -19.43 -8.23 -12.19
N GLU A 74 -19.19 -7.67 -11.01
CA GLU A 74 -20.24 -7.09 -10.17
C GLU A 74 -20.88 -5.83 -10.79
N LEU A 75 -20.15 -5.10 -11.62
CA LEU A 75 -20.59 -3.83 -12.23
C LEU A 75 -21.06 -3.99 -13.70
N LEU A 76 -20.75 -5.12 -14.32
CA LEU A 76 -21.03 -5.41 -15.72
C LEU A 76 -22.14 -6.46 -15.86
N PRO A 77 -22.99 -6.36 -16.89
CA PRO A 77 -23.95 -7.42 -17.19
C PRO A 77 -23.24 -8.72 -17.59
N GLU A 78 -23.90 -9.86 -17.37
CA GLU A 78 -23.29 -11.20 -17.54
C GLU A 78 -22.73 -11.45 -18.95
N ASP A 79 -23.36 -10.89 -19.99
CA ASP A 79 -22.91 -11.02 -21.38
C ASP A 79 -21.55 -10.37 -21.65
N LYS A 80 -21.08 -9.49 -20.75
CA LYS A 80 -19.79 -8.81 -20.84
C LYS A 80 -18.69 -9.46 -20.01
N HIS A 81 -18.99 -10.49 -19.23
CA HIS A 81 -18.03 -11.11 -18.31
C HIS A 81 -16.84 -11.75 -19.01
N ASP A 82 -17.05 -12.37 -20.17
CA ASP A 82 -15.98 -12.99 -20.96
C ASP A 82 -15.04 -11.93 -21.57
N LEU A 83 -15.61 -10.83 -22.08
CA LEU A 83 -14.81 -9.70 -22.56
C LEU A 83 -13.98 -9.09 -21.41
N ALA A 84 -14.58 -8.89 -20.24
CA ALA A 84 -13.87 -8.39 -19.05
C ALA A 84 -12.73 -9.31 -18.64
N ALA A 85 -12.94 -10.64 -18.67
CA ALA A 85 -11.91 -11.62 -18.36
C ALA A 85 -10.73 -11.54 -19.34
N GLN A 86 -11.02 -11.43 -20.63
CA GLN A 86 -9.98 -11.29 -21.66
C GLN A 86 -9.20 -9.98 -21.50
N VAL A 87 -9.89 -8.86 -21.24
CA VAL A 87 -9.26 -7.55 -21.01
C VAL A 87 -8.34 -7.58 -19.78
N ILE A 88 -8.78 -8.13 -18.64
CA ILE A 88 -7.94 -8.22 -17.44
C ILE A 88 -6.71 -9.11 -17.68
N LYS A 89 -6.88 -10.22 -18.40
CA LYS A 89 -5.77 -11.11 -18.77
C LYS A 89 -4.73 -10.37 -19.62
N ASP A 90 -5.19 -9.61 -20.61
CA ASP A 90 -4.33 -8.85 -21.53
C ASP A 90 -3.67 -7.62 -20.88
N LEU A 91 -4.25 -7.09 -19.79
CA LEU A 91 -3.70 -5.95 -19.05
C LEU A 91 -2.72 -6.36 -17.95
N TYR A 92 -3.04 -7.40 -17.20
CA TYR A 92 -2.43 -7.65 -15.88
C TYR A 92 -2.02 -9.10 -15.64
N SER A 93 -2.54 -10.05 -16.43
CA SER A 93 -2.61 -11.48 -16.08
C SER A 93 -3.58 -11.74 -14.92
N ALA A 94 -4.34 -12.84 -14.99
CA ALA A 94 -5.52 -13.04 -14.14
C ALA A 94 -5.21 -13.21 -12.64
N GLU A 95 -3.96 -13.43 -12.26
CA GLU A 95 -3.53 -13.74 -10.89
C GLU A 95 -2.69 -12.64 -10.23
N THR A 96 -2.45 -11.52 -10.93
CA THR A 96 -1.55 -10.47 -10.45
C THR A 96 -2.27 -9.49 -9.52
N VAL A 97 -1.67 -9.18 -8.37
CA VAL A 97 -2.10 -8.05 -7.54
C VAL A 97 -1.62 -6.75 -8.19
N VAL A 98 -2.55 -5.94 -8.69
CA VAL A 98 -2.22 -4.66 -9.33
C VAL A 98 -2.71 -3.50 -8.50
N LEU A 99 -1.93 -2.42 -8.46
CA LEU A 99 -2.36 -1.11 -7.97
C LEU A 99 -2.87 -0.32 -9.17
N GLU A 100 -4.18 -0.19 -9.31
CA GLU A 100 -4.79 0.49 -10.46
C GLU A 100 -5.61 1.71 -10.03
N SER A 101 -5.59 2.75 -10.86
CA SER A 101 -6.28 3.99 -10.55
C SER A 101 -7.80 3.83 -10.65
N LYS A 102 -8.56 4.47 -9.76
CA LYS A 102 -10.04 4.46 -9.84
C LYS A 102 -10.56 4.94 -11.21
N PRO A 103 -10.02 6.02 -11.83
CA PRO A 103 -10.47 6.44 -13.15
C PRO A 103 -10.25 5.39 -14.24
N ILE A 104 -9.14 4.63 -14.18
CA ILE A 104 -8.90 3.52 -15.12
C ILE A 104 -9.90 2.39 -14.86
N ILE A 105 -10.24 2.08 -13.61
CA ILE A 105 -11.28 1.09 -13.28
C ILE A 105 -12.64 1.54 -13.82
N ASP A 106 -13.01 2.81 -13.64
CA ASP A 106 -14.27 3.36 -14.14
C ASP A 106 -14.31 3.38 -15.68
N ALA A 107 -13.17 3.62 -16.33
CA ALA A 107 -13.05 3.55 -17.77
C ALA A 107 -13.13 2.10 -18.26
N LEU A 108 -12.52 1.14 -17.57
CA LEU A 108 -12.65 -0.28 -17.88
C LEU A 108 -14.12 -0.71 -17.88
N VAL A 109 -14.90 -0.31 -16.88
CA VAL A 109 -16.35 -0.60 -16.85
C VAL A 109 -17.04 -0.02 -18.08
N ARG A 110 -16.83 1.26 -18.38
CA ARG A 110 -17.47 1.94 -19.52
C ARG A 110 -17.08 1.33 -20.87
N GLU A 111 -15.78 1.13 -21.10
CA GLU A 111 -15.25 0.60 -22.36
C GLU A 111 -15.63 -0.87 -22.57
N VAL A 112 -15.74 -1.69 -21.52
CA VAL A 112 -16.23 -3.07 -21.66
C VAL A 112 -17.73 -3.09 -21.92
N GLN A 113 -18.52 -2.18 -21.33
CA GLN A 113 -19.96 -2.07 -21.60
C GLN A 113 -20.23 -1.76 -23.08
N THR A 114 -19.53 -0.78 -23.65
CA THR A 114 -19.74 -0.32 -25.03
C THR A 114 -18.92 -1.09 -26.06
N GLY A 115 -17.78 -1.64 -25.64
CA GLY A 115 -16.82 -2.31 -26.50
C GLY A 115 -17.25 -3.70 -26.94
N SER A 116 -16.70 -4.10 -28.09
CA SER A 116 -16.87 -5.43 -28.69
C SER A 116 -15.56 -6.22 -28.78
N ASP A 117 -14.41 -5.55 -28.62
CA ASP A 117 -13.08 -6.15 -28.79
C ASP A 117 -12.14 -5.79 -27.63
N ALA A 118 -11.45 -6.79 -27.10
CA ALA A 118 -10.56 -6.63 -25.96
C ALA A 118 -9.36 -5.71 -26.27
N LYS A 119 -8.78 -5.80 -27.48
CA LYS A 119 -7.62 -4.97 -27.84
C LYS A 119 -7.99 -3.49 -27.91
N ALA A 120 -9.18 -3.17 -28.41
CA ALA A 120 -9.70 -1.80 -28.40
C ALA A 120 -9.82 -1.24 -26.97
N VAL A 121 -10.44 -2.00 -26.06
CA VAL A 121 -10.57 -1.62 -24.64
C VAL A 121 -9.21 -1.42 -23.98
N VAL A 122 -8.30 -2.38 -24.15
CA VAL A 122 -6.93 -2.33 -23.61
C VAL A 122 -6.20 -1.08 -24.08
N LYS A 123 -6.29 -0.77 -25.38
CA LYS A 123 -5.64 0.41 -25.96
C LYS A 123 -6.21 1.70 -25.37
N ALA A 124 -7.54 1.80 -25.22
CA ALA A 124 -8.20 2.98 -24.68
C ALA A 124 -7.76 3.29 -23.24
N VAL A 125 -7.71 2.27 -22.37
CA VAL A 125 -7.33 2.45 -20.96
C VAL A 125 -5.83 2.60 -20.75
N ALA A 126 -5.00 2.00 -21.61
CA ALA A 126 -3.54 2.07 -21.49
C ALA A 126 -2.98 3.48 -21.75
N THR A 127 -3.70 4.31 -22.54
CA THR A 127 -3.31 5.69 -22.84
C THR A 127 -3.79 6.71 -21.81
N MET A 128 -4.55 6.28 -20.79
CA MET A 128 -5.07 7.21 -19.79
C MET A 128 -3.96 7.73 -18.87
N PRO A 129 -4.02 9.02 -18.48
CA PRO A 129 -3.06 9.59 -17.55
C PRO A 129 -3.12 8.89 -16.19
N GLN A 130 -1.99 8.89 -15.50
CA GLN A 130 -1.87 8.27 -14.20
C GLN A 130 -2.35 9.22 -13.10
N VAL A 131 -2.96 8.65 -12.06
CA VAL A 131 -3.34 9.44 -10.89
C VAL A 131 -2.12 9.69 -9.98
N PRO A 132 -2.12 10.78 -9.20
CA PRO A 132 -1.05 11.09 -8.24
C PRO A 132 -0.63 9.94 -7.34
N ASP A 133 -1.57 9.10 -6.90
CA ASP A 133 -1.28 7.95 -6.04
C ASP A 133 -0.33 6.95 -6.73
N VAL A 134 -0.60 6.59 -7.99
CA VAL A 134 0.28 5.68 -8.76
C VAL A 134 1.61 6.36 -9.11
N ALA A 135 1.59 7.64 -9.44
CA ALA A 135 2.80 8.41 -9.74
C ALA A 135 3.77 8.47 -8.53
N VAL A 136 3.24 8.56 -7.31
CA VAL A 136 4.03 8.60 -6.08
C VAL A 136 4.55 7.21 -5.71
N TYR A 137 3.69 6.18 -5.68
CA TYR A 137 4.05 4.88 -5.10
C TYR A 137 4.53 3.83 -6.12
N GLY A 138 4.34 4.10 -7.41
CA GLY A 138 4.68 3.21 -8.50
C GLY A 138 3.72 2.04 -8.69
N ARG A 139 3.87 1.36 -9.83
CA ARG A 139 3.12 0.17 -10.21
C ARG A 139 4.07 -0.84 -10.84
N MET A 140 3.95 -2.11 -10.43
CA MET A 140 4.68 -3.22 -11.01
C MET A 140 3.69 -4.30 -11.47
N ILE A 141 3.82 -4.70 -12.73
CA ILE A 141 3.07 -5.76 -13.41
C ILE A 141 4.11 -6.66 -14.06
N ALA A 142 4.37 -7.82 -13.47
CA ALA A 142 5.49 -8.68 -13.86
C ALA A 142 5.40 -9.15 -15.32
N ASP A 143 4.21 -9.52 -15.76
CA ASP A 143 3.96 -10.04 -17.11
C ASP A 143 3.96 -8.94 -18.19
N TYR A 144 3.81 -7.67 -17.79
CA TYR A 144 3.78 -6.52 -18.69
C TYR A 144 4.71 -5.39 -18.22
N PRO A 145 6.05 -5.57 -18.28
CA PRO A 145 7.00 -4.59 -17.75
C PRO A 145 6.90 -3.20 -18.40
N SER A 146 6.43 -3.12 -19.64
CA SER A 146 6.19 -1.85 -20.34
C SER A 146 5.11 -0.98 -19.69
N ARG A 147 4.31 -1.53 -18.77
CA ARG A 147 3.27 -0.82 -18.02
C ARG A 147 3.67 -0.52 -16.57
N ASN A 148 4.91 -0.85 -16.21
CA ASN A 148 5.47 -0.49 -14.92
C ASN A 148 5.65 1.02 -14.83
N ILE A 149 5.46 1.53 -13.63
CA ILE A 149 5.68 2.93 -13.28
C ILE A 149 6.61 2.93 -12.09
N ASP A 150 7.78 3.55 -12.26
CA ASP A 150 8.71 3.75 -11.16
C ASP A 150 8.15 4.84 -10.24
N GLY A 151 7.92 4.50 -8.98
CA GLY A 151 7.35 5.43 -8.01
C GLY A 151 8.33 6.55 -7.67
N ALA A 152 7.83 7.78 -7.59
CA ALA A 152 8.64 8.93 -7.21
C ALA A 152 9.09 8.93 -5.74
N LEU A 153 8.39 8.19 -4.86
CA LEU A 153 8.65 8.17 -3.42
C LEU A 153 9.39 6.91 -2.97
N HIS A 154 10.59 7.10 -2.44
CA HIS A 154 11.43 6.06 -1.87
C HIS A 154 11.34 6.13 -0.34
N VAL A 155 10.77 5.11 0.29
CA VAL A 155 10.62 5.04 1.76
C VAL A 155 11.54 3.96 2.30
N ALA A 156 12.42 4.32 3.25
CA ALA A 156 13.29 3.37 3.91
C ALA A 156 12.56 2.58 5.00
N HIS A 157 13.16 1.45 5.41
CA HIS A 157 12.78 0.82 6.67
C HIS A 157 13.08 1.78 7.83
N ALA A 158 12.12 1.97 8.72
CA ALA A 158 12.38 2.72 9.94
C ALA A 158 13.08 1.79 10.94
N ILE A 159 14.13 2.26 11.59
CA ILE A 159 14.86 1.51 12.63
C ILE A 159 15.00 2.34 13.90
N SER A 160 15.06 1.71 15.07
CA SER A 160 15.31 2.45 16.32
C SER A 160 16.70 3.09 16.32
N THR A 161 16.85 4.25 16.96
CA THR A 161 18.14 4.96 17.10
C THR A 161 19.04 4.34 18.19
N HIS A 162 18.48 3.46 19.03
CA HIS A 162 19.18 2.66 20.03
C HIS A 162 18.94 1.16 19.82
N ALA A 163 19.67 0.32 20.55
CA ALA A 163 19.39 -1.11 20.62
C ALA A 163 17.97 -1.34 21.20
N SER A 164 17.26 -2.34 20.69
CA SER A 164 15.93 -2.71 21.19
C SER A 164 15.91 -4.16 21.58
N MET A 165 15.32 -4.44 22.73
CA MET A 165 14.96 -5.78 23.16
C MET A 165 13.48 -6.01 22.88
N VAL A 166 13.11 -7.28 22.79
CA VAL A 166 11.72 -7.71 22.68
C VAL A 166 11.30 -8.12 24.08
N ASP A 167 10.16 -7.60 24.51
CA ASP A 167 9.52 -7.95 25.77
C ASP A 167 8.35 -8.89 25.51
N LEU A 168 8.00 -9.68 26.54
CA LEU A 168 6.91 -10.65 26.51
C LEU A 168 5.74 -10.13 27.34
N ASP A 169 4.54 -10.21 26.78
CA ASP A 169 3.27 -9.93 27.44
C ASP A 169 2.50 -11.24 27.60
N TYR A 170 2.33 -11.67 28.85
CA TYR A 170 1.54 -12.87 29.19
C TYR A 170 0.11 -12.44 29.46
N PHE A 171 -0.83 -12.97 28.68
CA PHE A 171 -2.24 -12.61 28.81
C PHE A 171 -3.13 -13.83 28.86
N THR A 172 -4.27 -13.68 29.53
CA THR A 172 -5.33 -14.69 29.57
C THR A 172 -6.61 -14.14 28.97
N ALA A 173 -7.46 -15.04 28.45
CA ALA A 173 -8.85 -14.71 28.16
C ALA A 173 -9.72 -15.37 29.24
N VAL A 174 -10.54 -14.55 29.90
CA VAL A 174 -11.44 -14.99 30.96
C VAL A 174 -12.78 -15.42 30.37
N ASP A 175 -13.33 -16.53 30.83
CA ASP A 175 -14.69 -16.98 30.54
C ASP A 175 -15.63 -16.52 31.66
N ASP A 176 -16.54 -15.62 31.31
CA ASP A 176 -17.46 -14.96 32.23
C ASP A 176 -18.65 -15.85 32.67
N LEU A 177 -18.85 -17.03 32.07
CA LEU A 177 -19.99 -17.92 32.34
C LEU A 177 -19.64 -19.11 33.24
N LEU A 178 -18.46 -19.12 33.87
CA LEU A 178 -18.06 -20.22 34.74
C LEU A 178 -18.79 -20.22 36.10
N PRO A 179 -18.91 -21.40 36.75
CA PRO A 179 -19.48 -21.53 38.07
C PRO A 179 -18.76 -20.66 39.13
N PRO A 180 -19.45 -20.20 40.19
CA PRO A 180 -18.84 -19.46 41.28
C PRO A 180 -17.70 -20.26 41.94
N GLY A 181 -16.51 -19.66 42.02
CA GLY A 181 -15.32 -20.29 42.60
C GLY A 181 -14.27 -20.73 41.58
N ASP A 182 -14.58 -20.70 40.28
CA ASP A 182 -13.58 -20.84 39.21
C ASP A 182 -12.97 -19.48 38.85
N THR A 183 -11.66 -19.45 38.61
CA THR A 183 -10.91 -18.20 38.31
C THR A 183 -11.11 -17.71 36.88
N GLY A 184 -11.80 -18.47 36.03
CA GLY A 184 -12.20 -17.98 34.72
C GLY A 184 -11.13 -18.05 33.63
N ALA A 185 -9.87 -18.40 33.92
CA ALA A 185 -8.79 -18.40 32.93
C ALA A 185 -8.94 -19.53 31.90
N ALA A 186 -9.67 -19.27 30.81
CA ALA A 186 -9.97 -20.25 29.77
C ALA A 186 -8.87 -20.36 28.69
N HIS A 187 -8.00 -19.34 28.59
CA HIS A 187 -6.89 -19.31 27.64
C HIS A 187 -5.70 -18.58 28.23
N LEU A 188 -4.49 -19.00 27.89
CA LEU A 188 -3.22 -18.35 28.23
C LEU A 188 -2.35 -18.34 26.98
N ASP A 189 -1.81 -17.17 26.64
CA ASP A 189 -0.89 -17.02 25.52
C ASP A 189 0.12 -15.88 25.77
N VAL A 190 1.09 -15.75 24.88
CA VAL A 190 2.19 -14.78 24.96
C VAL A 190 2.24 -13.94 23.70
N ALA A 191 2.24 -12.61 23.87
CA ALA A 191 2.49 -11.67 22.80
C ALA A 191 3.85 -11.01 22.97
N GLU A 192 4.56 -10.80 21.85
CA GLU A 192 5.81 -10.06 21.86
C GLU A 192 5.60 -8.59 21.48
N PHE A 193 6.30 -7.68 22.15
CA PHE A 193 6.26 -6.25 21.86
C PHE A 193 7.63 -5.57 22.03
N GLN A 194 7.74 -4.34 21.52
CA GLN A 194 8.92 -3.50 21.70
C GLN A 194 8.53 -2.03 21.80
N ALA A 195 9.38 -1.21 22.43
CA ALA A 195 9.30 0.25 22.40
C ALA A 195 10.57 0.81 21.76
N GLY A 196 10.48 2.00 21.16
CA GLY A 196 11.70 2.61 20.63
C GLY A 196 11.54 3.98 20.01
N THR A 197 12.63 4.73 20.03
CA THR A 197 12.79 5.98 19.29
C THR A 197 13.21 5.65 17.86
N MET A 198 12.29 5.78 16.91
CA MET A 198 12.46 5.37 15.52
C MET A 198 13.03 6.50 14.67
N TYR A 199 14.04 6.20 13.86
CA TYR A 199 14.45 7.03 12.74
C TYR A 199 13.72 6.61 11.48
N ARG A 200 13.07 7.57 10.81
CA ARG A 200 12.34 7.41 9.56
C ARG A 200 13.00 8.24 8.48
N TYR A 201 13.14 7.66 7.29
CA TYR A 201 13.69 8.34 6.12
C TYR A 201 12.84 8.07 4.89
N ALA A 202 12.60 9.12 4.11
CA ALA A 202 12.04 9.02 2.78
C ALA A 202 12.68 10.06 1.84
N LEU A 203 12.71 9.74 0.55
CA LEU A 203 13.15 10.63 -0.52
C LEU A 203 12.05 10.70 -1.57
N LEU A 204 11.63 11.91 -1.92
CA LEU A 204 10.72 12.18 -3.02
C LEU A 204 11.50 12.77 -4.20
N ASN A 205 11.56 12.02 -5.30
CA ASN A 205 12.21 12.45 -6.54
C ASN A 205 11.24 13.33 -7.35
N LEU A 206 11.51 14.63 -7.42
CA LEU A 206 10.64 15.59 -8.09
C LEU A 206 10.71 15.45 -9.61
N ASP A 207 11.86 15.07 -10.16
CA ASP A 207 12.03 14.85 -11.60
C ASP A 207 11.17 13.65 -12.05
N GLN A 208 11.21 12.55 -11.29
CA GLN A 208 10.36 11.37 -11.54
C GLN A 208 8.87 11.70 -11.35
N LEU A 209 8.52 12.50 -10.34
CA LEU A 209 7.14 12.88 -10.10
C LEU A 209 6.56 13.70 -11.27
N HIS A 210 7.34 14.67 -11.80
CA HIS A 210 6.95 15.42 -12.99
C HIS A 210 6.76 14.51 -14.20
N HIS A 211 7.71 13.57 -14.41
CA HIS A 211 7.62 12.61 -15.50
C HIS A 211 6.38 11.72 -15.40
N ASN A 212 6.06 11.21 -14.20
CA ASN A 212 4.94 10.30 -14.00
C ASN A 212 3.57 10.98 -14.12
N LEU A 213 3.46 12.25 -13.71
CA LEU A 213 2.18 12.98 -13.70
C LEU A 213 1.84 13.58 -15.07
N GLU A 214 2.85 14.03 -15.83
CA GLU A 214 2.68 14.79 -17.08
C GLU A 214 1.78 16.04 -16.96
N GLU A 215 1.40 16.42 -15.74
CA GLU A 215 0.53 17.56 -15.43
C GLU A 215 1.20 18.43 -14.35
N PRO A 216 1.89 19.53 -14.73
CA PRO A 216 2.63 20.37 -13.79
C PRO A 216 1.79 20.93 -12.63
N ALA A 217 0.50 21.19 -12.86
CA ALA A 217 -0.42 21.71 -11.85
C ALA A 217 -0.64 20.74 -10.67
N LEU A 218 -0.51 19.42 -10.89
CA LEU A 218 -0.72 18.41 -9.86
C LEU A 218 0.52 18.15 -8.99
N VAL A 219 1.71 18.60 -9.40
CA VAL A 219 2.96 18.28 -8.70
C VAL A 219 2.97 18.89 -7.29
N ALA A 220 2.76 20.20 -7.15
CA ALA A 220 2.82 20.86 -5.85
C ALA A 220 1.76 20.35 -4.85
N PRO A 221 0.49 20.16 -5.24
CA PRO A 221 -0.50 19.51 -4.37
C PRO A 221 -0.13 18.07 -3.99
N THR A 222 0.41 17.29 -4.92
CA THR A 222 0.86 15.92 -4.64
C THR A 222 1.98 15.90 -3.61
N VAL A 223 2.96 16.81 -3.73
CA VAL A 223 4.04 16.97 -2.74
C VAL A 223 3.49 17.31 -1.36
N ARG A 224 2.52 18.24 -1.26
CA ARG A 224 1.88 18.56 0.02
C ARG A 224 1.18 17.34 0.63
N GLY A 225 0.46 16.58 -0.18
CA GLY A 225 -0.22 15.37 0.27
C GLY A 225 0.73 14.27 0.75
N VAL A 226 1.93 14.18 0.18
CA VAL A 226 2.98 13.23 0.62
C VAL A 226 3.65 13.64 1.93
N LEU A 227 3.82 14.94 2.16
CA LEU A 227 4.51 15.49 3.33
C LEU A 227 3.63 15.58 4.60
N ARG A 228 2.31 15.50 4.44
CA ARG A 228 1.31 15.55 5.51
C ARG A 228 1.16 14.21 6.24
#